data_AF-A0A1H3ZQF3-F1
#
_entry.id   AF-A0A1H3ZQF3-F1
#
_cell.length_a   1.000
_cell.length_b   1.000
_cell.length_c   1.000
_cell.angle_alpha   90.00
_cell.angle_beta   90.00
_cell.angle_gamma   90.00
#
_symmetry.space_group_name_H-M   'P 1'
#
loop_
_entity.id
_entity.type
_entity.pdbx_description
1 polymer ?
#
loop_
_entity_poly.entity_id
_entity_poly.type
_entity_poly.pdbx_seq_one_letter_code
_entity_poly.pdbx_strand_id
1 'polypeptide(L)' 'MEEVKLSVQQKHYKEWLTNHGKQVSHYVIIDDESGMLPEQQQHFVQTNPQFGITKRDVERTITILQ' A
#
# COMPACT_ATOMS: atom_id res chain seq x y z
N MET A 1 24.64 3.48 11.65
CA MET A 1 23.38 3.70 10.91
C MET A 1 22.91 2.33 10.48
N GLU A 2 21.87 1.83 11.14
CA GLU A 2 21.31 0.50 10.83
C GLU A 2 20.55 0.63 9.51
N GLU A 3 20.94 -0.14 8.50
CA GLU A 3 20.19 -0.21 7.24
C GLU A 3 18.78 -0.70 7.58
N VAL A 4 17.78 0.16 7.40
CA VAL A 4 16.38 -0.25 7.44
C VAL A 4 16.18 -1.23 6.30
N LYS A 5 16.22 -2.52 6.62
CA LYS A 5 16.04 -3.60 5.67
C LYS A 5 14.60 -3.54 5.19
N LEU A 6 14.39 -3.00 3.99
CA LEU A 6 13.08 -2.96 3.35
C LEU A 6 12.46 -4.36 3.35
N SER A 7 11.18 -4.44 3.73
CA SER A 7 10.46 -5.71 3.68
C SER A 7 10.38 -6.19 2.23
N VAL A 8 10.30 -7.51 2.03
CA VAL A 8 10.18 -8.10 0.69
C VAL A 8 8.93 -7.55 -0.04
N GLN A 9 7.86 -7.31 0.70
CA GLN A 9 6.59 -6.79 0.17
C GLN A 9 6.73 -5.37 -0.40
N GLN A 10 7.43 -4.47 0.29
CA GLN A 10 7.69 -3.10 -0.19
C GLN A 10 8.35 -3.07 -1.57
N LYS A 11 9.33 -3.97 -1.77
CA LYS A 11 10.04 -4.11 -3.05
C LYS A 11 9.11 -4.65 -4.14
N HIS A 12 8.29 -5.65 -3.81
CA HIS A 12 7.34 -6.22 -4.77
C HIS A 12 6.33 -5.19 -5.29
N TYR A 13 5.77 -4.34 -4.42
CA TYR A 13 4.83 -3.29 -4.87
C TYR A 13 5.49 -2.32 -5.85
N LYS A 14 6.72 -1.91 -5.54
CA LYS A 14 7.50 -1.00 -6.39
C LYS A 14 7.86 -1.63 -7.73
N GLU A 15 8.30 -2.88 -7.74
CA GLU A 15 8.61 -3.63 -8.96
C GLU A 15 7.36 -3.84 -9.82
N TRP A 16 6.24 -4.21 -9.19
CA TRP A 16 4.98 -4.41 -9.91
C TRP A 16 4.51 -3.11 -10.58
N LEU A 17 4.51 -1.98 -9.85
CA LEU A 17 4.13 -0.67 -10.39
C LEU A 17 5.10 -0.19 -11.49
N THR A 18 6.40 -0.48 -11.37
CA THR A 18 7.39 -0.14 -12.40
C THR A 18 7.11 -0.89 -13.71
N ASN A 19 6.74 -2.17 -13.60
CA ASN A 19 6.54 -3.05 -14.75
C ASN A 19 5.15 -2.90 -15.38
N HIS A 20 4.11 -2.61 -14.58
CA HIS A 20 2.71 -2.67 -15.01
C HIS A 20 1.94 -1.34 -14.80
N GLY A 21 2.44 -0.45 -13.94
CA GLY A 21 1.73 0.76 -13.50
C GLY A 21 1.81 1.95 -14.45
N LYS A 22 2.46 1.83 -15.63
CA LYS A 22 2.71 2.97 -16.53
C LYS A 22 1.46 3.72 -16.99
N GLN A 23 0.29 3.05 -17.02
CA GLN A 23 -1.00 3.65 -17.39
C GLN A 23 -1.95 3.79 -16.19
N VAL A 24 -1.48 3.49 -14.97
CA VAL A 24 -2.28 3.55 -13.75
C VAL A 24 -2.12 4.95 -13.16
N SER A 25 -3.20 5.74 -13.14
CA SER A 25 -3.20 7.08 -12.55
C SER A 25 -3.48 7.08 -11.05
N HIS A 26 -4.25 6.10 -10.57
CA HIS A 26 -4.62 5.95 -9.16
C HIS A 26 -4.59 4.47 -8.78
N TYR A 27 -4.05 4.18 -7.59
CA TYR A 27 -4.03 2.85 -7.02
C TYR A 27 -4.08 2.94 -5.49
N VAL A 28 -4.45 1.82 -4.87
CA VAL A 28 -4.44 1.63 -3.43
C VAL A 28 -3.67 0.35 -3.11
N ILE A 29 -2.88 0.37 -2.04
CA ILE A 29 -2.27 -0.81 -1.43
C ILE A 29 -3.12 -1.13 -0.20
N ILE A 30 -3.68 -2.33 -0.14
CA ILE A 30 -4.45 -2.82 1.00
C ILE A 30 -3.68 -4.01 1.57
N ASP A 31 -3.18 -3.85 2.79
CA ASP A 31 -2.31 -4.82 3.45
C ASP A 31 -2.54 -4.73 4.98
N ASP A 32 -2.30 -5.78 5.73
CA ASP A 32 -2.35 -5.75 7.21
C ASP A 32 -0.99 -5.39 7.83
N GLU A 33 0.10 -5.49 7.07
CA GLU A 33 1.44 -5.07 7.48
C GLU A 33 1.66 -3.55 7.33
N SER A 34 2.20 -2.89 8.36
CA SER A 34 2.40 -1.43 8.36
C SER A 34 3.66 -0.95 7.61
N GLY A 35 4.48 -1.87 7.11
CA GLY A 35 5.75 -1.55 6.49
C GLY A 35 5.59 -1.06 5.06
N MET A 36 5.57 0.27 4.84
CA MET A 36 5.54 0.88 3.50
C MET A 36 6.68 1.89 3.28
N LEU A 37 7.16 1.99 2.03
CA LEU A 37 8.06 3.07 1.61
C LEU A 37 7.36 4.43 1.73
N PRO A 38 8.10 5.54 1.94
CA PRO A 38 7.49 6.87 2.03
C PRO A 38 6.58 7.20 0.84
N GLU A 39 6.98 6.86 -0.39
CA GLU A 39 6.17 7.09 -1.59
C GLU A 39 4.88 6.25 -1.65
N GLN A 40 4.83 5.13 -0.92
CA GLN A 40 3.69 4.21 -0.86
C GLN A 40 2.64 4.63 0.19
N GLN A 41 3.04 5.39 1.22
CA GLN A 41 2.19 5.71 2.38
C GLN A 41 0.89 6.44 2.00
N GLN A 42 0.94 7.33 1.01
CA GLN A 42 -0.26 8.06 0.57
C GLN A 42 -1.29 7.17 -0.14
N HIS A 43 -0.85 6.01 -0.65
CA HIS A 43 -1.69 5.02 -1.34
C HIS A 43 -2.06 3.84 -0.43
N PHE A 44 -1.65 3.85 0.83
CA PHE A 44 -1.75 2.69 1.71
C PHE A 44 -2.97 2.76 2.64
N VAL A 45 -3.66 1.62 2.77
CA VAL A 45 -4.72 1.38 3.76
C VAL A 45 -4.38 0.12 4.53
N GLN A 46 -4.02 0.29 5.81
CA GLN A 46 -3.73 -0.83 6.69
C GLN A 46 -5.02 -1.49 7.18
N THR A 47 -5.20 -2.77 6.90
CA THR A 47 -6.32 -3.57 7.43
C THR A 47 -5.97 -4.16 8.79
N ASN A 48 -7.00 -4.50 9.56
CA ASN A 48 -6.79 -5.20 10.82
C ASN A 48 -6.76 -6.73 10.55
N PRO A 49 -5.72 -7.47 10.97
CA PRO A 49 -5.61 -8.90 10.69
C PRO A 49 -6.71 -9.76 11.35
N GLN A 50 -7.32 -9.27 12.44
CA GLN A 50 -8.36 -9.99 13.17
C GLN A 50 -9.76 -9.78 12.57
N PHE A 51 -10.04 -8.58 12.06
CA PHE A 51 -11.38 -8.19 11.60
C PHE A 51 -11.48 -8.02 10.08
N GLY A 52 -10.34 -7.99 9.38
CA GLY A 52 -10.26 -7.73 7.95
C GLY A 52 -10.59 -6.27 7.61
N ILE A 53 -11.26 -6.09 6.47
CA ILE A 53 -11.65 -4.78 5.93
C ILE A 53 -12.88 -4.27 6.67
N THR A 54 -12.78 -3.06 7.22
CA THR A 54 -13.88 -2.33 7.85
C THR A 54 -14.47 -1.28 6.90
N LYS A 55 -15.63 -0.71 7.27
CA LYS A 55 -16.24 0.40 6.53
C LYS A 55 -15.29 1.59 6.37
N ARG A 56 -14.48 1.88 7.40
CA ARG A 56 -13.49 2.96 7.39
C ARG A 56 -12.42 2.72 6.32
N ASP A 57 -11.97 1.48 6.18
CA ASP A 57 -10.95 1.10 5.20
C ASP A 57 -11.50 1.29 3.78
N VAL A 58 -12.75 0.89 3.55
CA VAL A 58 -13.45 1.12 2.28
C VAL A 58 -13.57 2.60 1.94
N GLU A 59 -14.01 3.43 2.87
CA GLU A 59 -14.14 4.88 2.68
C GLU A 59 -12.78 5.53 2.35
N ARG A 60 -11.72 5.08 3.03
CA ARG A 60 -10.35 5.54 2.76
C ARG A 60 -9.86 5.10 1.38
N THR A 61 -10.12 3.85 1.00
CA THR A 61 -9.78 3.33 -0.33
C THR A 61 -10.47 4.14 -1.44
N ILE A 62 -11.76 4.43 -1.30
CA ILE A 62 -12.50 5.25 -2.27
C ILE A 62 -11.85 6.64 -2.39
N THR A 63 -11.49 7.26 -1.26
CA THR A 63 -10.83 8.58 -1.25
C THR A 63 -9.49 8.58 -1.99
N ILE A 64 -8.74 7.47 -1.96
CA ILE A 64 -7.44 7.35 -2.66
C ILE A 64 -7.63 7.12 -4.17
N LEU A 65 -8.75 6.51 -4.58
CA LEU A 65 -9.03 6.14 -5.97
C LEU A 65 -9.78 7.22 -6.77
N GLN A 66 -10.26 8.28 -6.12
CA GLN A 66 -10.96 9.42 -6.73
C GLN A 66 -9.99 10.57 -7.03
#